data_AF-A0A497MTJ9-F1
#
_entry.id   AF-A0A497MTJ9-F1
#
_cell.length_a   1.000
_cell.length_b   1.000
_cell.length_c   1.000
_cell.angle_alpha   90.00
_cell.angle_beta   90.00
_cell.angle_gamma   90.00
#
_symmetry.space_group_name_H-M   'P 1'
#
loop_
_entity.id
_entity.type
_entity.pdbx_description
1 polymer ?
#
loop_
_entity_poly.entity_id
_entity_poly.type
_entity_poly.pdbx_seq_one_letter_code
_entity_poly.pdbx_strand_id
1 'polypeptide(L)'
;YYEHAERLLRLEGGYVCTCKPEVFRRLVMEGKPCPCRELPPEIQLERWRMMMDGSFREGEAVLRVKTDLSHPNPAVRDWPALRIVDTERFPHPLVGSQYRVWPLYNFSCGVDDHLMGITHIIRGKEHLTNEVRQKYLYAYFGWKYPQAVHYGRLAITGAELSKSKIKEGVETGVYRGFDDPRLATLQALRRRGITPEAIRELMLDVGVKAADVTLSWENLYAINRKILDAKAYRYFFVDQPLTLKVSGLGKSYVSRQPLHPDHPEKGYRELHVEVSLQGEASLLVSRRDLGLFKPGSIVRLKNLFNVRVERVEDKLVEASFHSESHEEARKAGAPIIHFLPEGETVPCQVLMPDGKLLEGEAEKTCLKLKPGQVVQFERFGFVKVESVNGGVKAVYGHP
;
A
#
# COMPACT_ATOMS: atom_id res chain seq x y z
N TYR A 1 -19.69 8.06 -27.48
CA TYR A 1 -18.82 9.25 -27.73
C TYR A 1 -18.88 9.80 -29.15
N TYR A 2 -18.80 8.99 -30.20
CA TYR A 2 -18.78 9.49 -31.59
C TYR A 2 -20.01 10.32 -31.95
N GLU A 3 -21.19 9.88 -31.55
CA GLU A 3 -22.44 10.65 -31.70
C GLU A 3 -22.34 12.05 -31.07
N HIS A 4 -21.76 12.15 -29.89
CA HIS A 4 -21.58 13.42 -29.19
C HIS A 4 -20.51 14.29 -29.86
N ALA A 5 -19.47 13.67 -30.43
CA ALA A 5 -18.47 14.38 -31.22
C ALA A 5 -19.11 14.98 -32.48
N GLU A 6 -19.91 14.21 -33.23
CA GLU A 6 -20.67 14.72 -34.38
C GLU A 6 -21.64 15.83 -33.98
N ARG A 7 -22.38 15.66 -32.89
CA ARG A 7 -23.28 16.68 -32.37
C ARG A 7 -22.52 17.96 -32.02
N LEU A 8 -21.36 17.86 -31.37
CA LEU A 8 -20.52 19.01 -31.04
C LEU A 8 -20.07 19.77 -32.31
N LEU A 9 -19.70 19.04 -33.37
CA LEU A 9 -19.33 19.64 -34.66
C LEU A 9 -20.53 20.34 -35.33
N ARG A 10 -21.72 19.72 -35.29
CA ARG A 10 -22.97 20.35 -35.79
C ARG A 10 -23.37 21.59 -35.01
N LEU A 11 -23.06 21.65 -33.72
CA LEU A 11 -23.28 22.80 -32.85
C LEU A 11 -22.15 23.84 -32.95
N GLU A 12 -21.21 23.67 -33.88
CA GLU A 12 -20.02 24.51 -34.06
C GLU A 12 -19.12 24.63 -32.83
N GLY A 13 -19.34 23.81 -31.79
CA GLY A 13 -18.60 23.82 -30.54
C GLY A 13 -17.28 23.05 -30.59
N GLY A 14 -16.95 22.47 -31.74
CA GLY A 14 -15.70 21.77 -31.97
C GLY A 14 -15.27 21.85 -33.43
N TYR A 15 -14.05 21.39 -33.71
CA TYR A 15 -13.49 21.34 -35.06
C TYR A 15 -12.42 20.28 -35.19
N VAL A 16 -12.19 19.78 -36.41
CA VAL A 16 -11.10 18.87 -36.73
C VAL A 16 -9.88 19.66 -37.19
N CYS A 17 -8.85 19.65 -36.37
CA CYS A 17 -7.59 20.34 -36.58
C CYS A 17 -6.57 19.41 -37.23
N THR A 18 -6.03 19.84 -38.38
CA THR A 18 -4.95 19.15 -39.11
C THR A 18 -3.62 19.90 -39.04
N CYS A 19 -3.54 20.93 -38.19
CA CYS A 19 -2.29 21.65 -37.97
C CYS A 19 -1.26 20.76 -37.27
N LYS A 20 0.01 20.89 -37.68
CA LYS A 20 1.13 20.30 -36.94
C LYS A 20 1.09 20.75 -35.46
N PRO A 21 1.39 19.86 -34.49
CA PRO A 21 1.29 20.18 -33.07
C PRO A 21 2.04 21.44 -32.64
N GLU A 22 3.24 21.68 -33.19
CA GLU A 22 4.08 22.83 -32.88
C GLU A 22 3.46 24.14 -33.37
N VAL A 23 2.89 24.12 -34.57
CA VAL A 23 2.21 25.28 -35.18
C VAL A 23 0.95 25.62 -34.38
N PHE A 24 0.15 24.61 -34.04
CA PHE A 24 -1.03 24.79 -33.21
C PHE A 24 -0.67 25.38 -31.84
N ARG A 25 0.36 24.81 -31.18
CA ARG A 25 0.82 25.29 -29.86
C ARG A 25 1.25 26.75 -29.91
N ARG A 26 1.99 27.17 -30.94
CA ARG A 26 2.39 28.58 -31.12
C ARG A 26 1.17 29.49 -31.23
N LEU A 27 0.23 29.17 -32.13
CA LEU A 27 -0.98 29.97 -32.35
C LEU A 27 -1.82 30.11 -31.07
N VAL A 28 -2.03 29.00 -30.35
CA VAL A 28 -2.79 29.01 -29.09
C VAL A 28 -2.07 29.80 -27.99
N MET A 29 -0.75 29.76 -27.91
CA MET A 29 0.01 30.60 -26.96
C MET A 29 -0.15 32.10 -27.27
N GLU A 30 -0.19 32.46 -28.55
CA GLU A 30 -0.48 33.82 -29.04
C GLU A 30 -1.96 34.21 -28.95
N GLY A 31 -2.86 33.30 -28.53
CA GLY A 31 -4.30 33.55 -28.49
C GLY A 31 -4.97 33.66 -29.86
N LYS A 32 -4.33 33.13 -30.92
CA LYS A 32 -4.83 33.20 -32.30
C LYS A 32 -5.48 31.89 -32.74
N PRO A 33 -6.58 31.94 -33.51
CA PRO A 33 -7.21 30.74 -34.05
C PRO A 33 -6.31 30.11 -35.12
N CYS A 34 -6.35 28.79 -35.23
CA CYS A 34 -5.74 28.12 -36.37
C CYS A 34 -6.68 28.14 -37.59
N PRO A 35 -6.16 27.97 -38.82
CA PRO A 35 -6.98 28.00 -40.04
C PRO A 35 -8.11 26.97 -40.08
N CYS A 36 -8.04 25.92 -39.26
CA CYS A 36 -9.07 24.88 -39.21
C CYS A 36 -10.29 25.26 -38.34
N ARG A 37 -10.16 26.25 -37.45
CA ARG A 37 -11.15 26.55 -36.40
C ARG A 37 -12.46 27.09 -36.97
N GLU A 38 -12.37 27.91 -38.01
CA GLU A 38 -13.51 28.61 -38.63
C GLU A 38 -14.02 27.91 -39.90
N LEU A 39 -13.61 26.66 -40.18
CA LEU A 39 -14.17 25.91 -41.30
C LEU A 39 -15.64 25.56 -41.01
N PRO A 40 -16.52 25.60 -42.04
CA PRO A 40 -17.94 25.28 -41.90
C PRO A 40 -18.20 23.87 -41.33
N PRO A 41 -19.31 23.65 -40.62
CA PRO A 41 -19.68 22.34 -40.05
C PRO A 41 -19.61 21.18 -41.03
N GLU A 42 -19.97 21.40 -42.29
CA GLU A 42 -19.97 20.39 -43.34
C GLU A 42 -18.55 19.83 -43.57
N ILE A 43 -17.57 20.73 -43.64
CA ILE A 43 -16.15 20.39 -43.79
C ILE A 43 -15.62 19.71 -42.52
N GLN A 44 -16.08 20.13 -41.34
CA GLN A 44 -15.67 19.49 -40.09
C GLN A 44 -16.19 18.05 -40.00
N LEU A 45 -17.44 17.81 -40.42
CA LEU A 45 -18.05 16.48 -40.44
C LEU A 45 -17.39 15.58 -41.49
N GLU A 46 -17.01 16.11 -42.64
CA GLU A 46 -16.21 15.38 -43.62
C GLU A 46 -14.85 14.96 -43.03
N ARG A 47 -14.11 15.91 -42.45
CA ARG A 47 -12.84 15.62 -41.77
C ARG A 47 -12.99 14.62 -40.62
N TRP A 48 -14.11 14.67 -39.90
CA TRP A 48 -14.43 13.72 -38.84
C TRP A 48 -14.59 12.29 -39.39
N ARG A 49 -15.29 12.12 -40.53
CA ARG A 49 -15.39 10.82 -41.22
C ARG A 49 -14.01 10.32 -41.66
N MET A 50 -13.17 11.20 -42.19
CA MET A 50 -11.78 10.89 -42.56
C MET A 50 -10.91 10.42 -41.37
N MET A 51 -11.17 10.91 -40.16
CA MET A 51 -10.50 10.40 -38.95
C MET A 51 -10.90 8.95 -38.67
N MET A 52 -12.16 8.59 -38.92
CA MET A 52 -12.70 7.26 -38.64
C MET A 52 -12.40 6.23 -39.74
N ASP A 53 -12.38 6.63 -41.02
CA ASP A 53 -12.30 5.71 -42.17
C ASP A 53 -10.89 5.27 -42.56
N GLY A 54 -9.84 5.90 -42.04
CA GLY A 54 -8.45 5.59 -42.42
C GLY A 54 -7.70 6.74 -43.08
N SER A 55 -8.41 7.72 -43.63
CA SER A 55 -7.83 8.77 -44.47
C SER A 55 -6.81 9.63 -43.73
N PHE A 56 -7.01 9.86 -42.43
CA PHE A 56 -5.98 10.42 -41.55
C PHE A 56 -5.28 9.32 -40.72
N ARG A 57 -3.97 9.47 -40.56
CA ARG A 57 -3.11 8.62 -39.72
C ARG A 57 -2.96 9.20 -38.31
N GLU A 58 -2.34 8.42 -37.42
CA GLU A 58 -2.01 8.87 -36.07
C GLU A 58 -1.21 10.18 -36.10
N GLY A 59 -1.67 11.18 -35.33
CA GLY A 59 -1.04 12.50 -35.25
C GLY A 59 -1.40 13.49 -36.36
N GLU A 60 -2.08 13.06 -37.43
CA GLU A 60 -2.42 13.96 -38.57
C GLU A 60 -3.68 14.80 -38.33
N ALA A 61 -4.61 14.31 -37.51
CA ALA A 61 -5.84 15.02 -37.18
C ALA A 61 -6.26 14.81 -35.72
N VAL A 62 -6.86 15.84 -35.14
CA VAL A 62 -7.39 15.82 -33.76
C VAL A 62 -8.68 16.65 -33.71
N LEU A 63 -9.71 16.12 -33.06
CA LEU A 63 -10.91 16.91 -32.76
C LEU A 63 -10.64 17.77 -31.54
N ARG A 64 -10.93 19.07 -31.62
CA ARG A 64 -10.77 20.05 -30.53
C ARG A 64 -12.11 20.64 -30.15
N VAL A 65 -12.28 20.95 -28.87
CA VAL A 65 -13.44 21.73 -28.39
C VAL A 65 -13.10 23.20 -28.51
N LYS A 66 -13.94 24.01 -29.15
CA LYS A 66 -13.75 25.46 -29.22
C LYS A 66 -13.94 26.05 -27.83
N THR A 67 -12.96 26.80 -27.36
CA THR A 67 -13.07 27.57 -26.12
C THR A 67 -12.67 29.01 -26.37
N ASP A 68 -12.56 29.78 -25.29
CA ASP A 68 -11.91 31.09 -25.33
C ASP A 68 -10.39 30.92 -25.55
N LEU A 69 -9.88 31.50 -26.65
CA LEU A 69 -8.45 31.52 -26.98
C LEU A 69 -7.68 32.56 -26.17
N SER A 70 -8.37 33.53 -25.55
CA SER A 70 -7.78 34.52 -24.65
C SER A 70 -7.67 34.03 -23.20
N HIS A 71 -8.24 32.85 -22.89
CA HIS A 71 -8.28 32.29 -21.53
C HIS A 71 -6.89 32.31 -20.88
N PRO A 72 -6.71 32.77 -19.63
CA PRO A 72 -5.40 32.98 -19.03
C PRO A 72 -4.58 31.68 -18.88
N ASN A 73 -5.25 30.55 -18.70
CA ASN A 73 -4.62 29.23 -18.71
C ASN A 73 -4.57 28.66 -20.15
N PRO A 74 -3.38 28.51 -20.78
CA PRO A 74 -3.26 28.00 -22.15
C PRO A 74 -3.73 26.55 -22.30
N ALA A 75 -3.75 25.78 -21.22
CA ALA A 75 -4.27 24.41 -21.25
C ALA A 75 -5.77 24.37 -21.56
N VAL A 76 -6.54 25.41 -21.22
CA VAL A 76 -7.99 25.47 -21.49
C VAL A 76 -8.27 25.83 -22.94
N ARG A 77 -7.35 26.50 -23.63
CA ARG A 77 -7.56 26.99 -24.99
C ARG A 77 -7.62 25.83 -25.99
N ASP A 78 -8.76 25.69 -26.68
CA ASP A 78 -9.01 24.75 -27.77
C ASP A 78 -8.42 23.34 -27.53
N TRP A 79 -8.78 22.78 -26.38
CA TRP A 79 -8.21 21.52 -25.89
C TRP A 79 -8.65 20.33 -26.77
N PRO A 80 -7.79 19.30 -26.92
CA PRO A 80 -8.09 18.14 -27.76
C PRO A 80 -9.11 17.23 -27.07
N ALA A 81 -10.15 16.85 -27.80
CA ALA A 81 -11.26 16.03 -27.33
C ALA A 81 -11.15 14.58 -27.80
N LEU A 82 -10.78 14.33 -29.05
CA LEU A 82 -10.55 12.98 -29.59
C LEU A 82 -9.29 12.94 -30.46
N ARG A 83 -8.54 11.84 -30.43
CA ARG A 83 -7.33 11.62 -31.24
C ARG A 83 -7.40 10.30 -32.00
N ILE A 84 -6.68 10.22 -33.12
CA ILE A 84 -6.43 8.96 -33.82
C ILE A 84 -5.33 8.20 -33.07
N VAL A 85 -5.49 6.89 -32.94
CA VAL A 85 -4.50 5.94 -32.42
C VAL A 85 -4.20 4.91 -33.51
N ASP A 86 -2.92 4.59 -33.69
CA ASP A 86 -2.50 3.47 -34.51
C ASP A 86 -2.88 2.15 -33.81
N THR A 87 -3.96 1.54 -34.28
CA THR A 87 -4.50 0.30 -33.68
C THR A 87 -3.70 -0.94 -34.01
N GLU A 88 -2.86 -0.92 -35.06
CA GLU A 88 -1.96 -2.04 -35.36
C GLU A 88 -0.81 -2.07 -34.36
N ARG A 89 -0.26 -0.90 -34.06
CA ARG A 89 0.83 -0.75 -33.08
C ARG A 89 0.34 -0.80 -31.63
N PHE A 90 -0.84 -0.24 -31.35
CA PHE A 90 -1.38 -0.10 -30.00
C PHE A 90 -2.85 -0.54 -29.94
N PRO A 91 -3.16 -1.83 -30.19
CA PRO A 91 -4.53 -2.33 -30.13
C PRO A 91 -5.09 -2.19 -28.70
N HIS A 92 -6.39 -1.88 -28.60
CA HIS A 92 -7.03 -1.79 -27.29
C HIS A 92 -7.15 -3.20 -26.67
N PRO A 93 -6.76 -3.42 -25.41
CA PRO A 93 -6.75 -4.77 -24.81
C PRO A 93 -8.09 -5.52 -24.82
N LEU A 94 -9.22 -4.79 -24.83
CA LEU A 94 -10.56 -5.39 -24.81
C LEU A 94 -11.27 -5.45 -26.16
N VAL A 95 -11.01 -4.48 -27.06
CA VAL A 95 -11.77 -4.32 -28.32
C VAL A 95 -10.86 -4.34 -29.55
N GLY A 96 -9.58 -4.64 -29.36
CA GLY A 96 -8.57 -4.70 -30.41
C GLY A 96 -8.55 -3.42 -31.25
N SER A 97 -8.64 -3.61 -32.56
CA SER A 97 -8.60 -2.55 -33.57
C SER A 97 -9.98 -2.07 -34.02
N GLN A 98 -11.05 -2.40 -33.29
CA GLN A 98 -12.42 -2.02 -33.67
C GLN A 98 -12.62 -0.50 -33.76
N TYR A 99 -11.88 0.27 -32.95
CA TYR A 99 -11.96 1.72 -32.92
C TYR A 99 -10.58 2.34 -33.01
N ARG A 100 -10.43 3.33 -33.90
CA ARG A 100 -9.16 4.06 -34.08
C ARG A 100 -9.19 5.50 -33.56
N VAL A 101 -10.37 6.10 -33.43
CA VAL A 101 -10.50 7.45 -32.86
C VAL A 101 -10.92 7.35 -31.39
N TRP A 102 -10.07 7.80 -30.47
CA TRP A 102 -10.28 7.63 -29.03
C TRP A 102 -10.52 8.97 -28.33
N PRO A 103 -11.52 9.06 -27.45
CA PRO A 103 -11.72 10.25 -26.64
C PRO A 103 -10.60 10.41 -25.61
N LEU A 104 -10.26 11.67 -25.36
CA LEU A 104 -9.38 12.06 -24.29
C LEU A 104 -10.20 12.33 -23.02
N TYR A 105 -9.53 12.21 -21.87
CA TYR A 105 -10.11 12.23 -20.52
C TYR A 105 -11.25 13.25 -20.34
N ASN A 106 -11.03 14.51 -20.71
CA ASN A 106 -12.03 15.56 -20.48
C ASN A 106 -13.31 15.36 -21.28
N PHE A 107 -13.21 14.87 -22.53
CA PHE A 107 -14.38 14.60 -23.36
C PHE A 107 -15.12 13.36 -22.86
N SER A 108 -14.40 12.26 -22.61
CA SER A 108 -15.03 11.01 -22.13
C SER A 108 -15.70 11.20 -20.78
N CYS A 109 -14.97 11.70 -19.77
CA CYS A 109 -15.53 11.92 -18.44
C CYS A 109 -16.67 12.93 -18.48
N GLY A 110 -16.55 14.01 -19.27
CA GLY A 110 -17.63 15.00 -19.36
C GLY A 110 -18.94 14.41 -19.89
N VAL A 111 -18.86 13.60 -20.96
CA VAL A 111 -20.03 12.91 -21.52
C VAL A 111 -20.56 11.84 -20.57
N ASP A 112 -19.69 11.02 -19.97
CA ASP A 112 -20.09 9.96 -19.05
C ASP A 112 -20.78 10.52 -17.80
N ASP A 113 -20.20 11.56 -17.19
CA ASP A 113 -20.76 12.19 -16.00
C ASP A 113 -22.20 12.67 -16.25
N HIS A 114 -22.47 13.24 -17.43
CA HIS A 114 -23.81 13.67 -17.81
C HIS A 114 -24.75 12.48 -18.04
N LEU A 115 -24.35 11.51 -18.87
CA LEU A 115 -25.20 10.38 -19.24
C LEU A 115 -25.50 9.45 -18.05
N MET A 116 -24.57 9.35 -17.10
CA MET A 116 -24.73 8.58 -15.87
C MET A 116 -25.44 9.36 -14.75
N GLY A 117 -25.79 10.64 -14.98
CA GLY A 117 -26.50 11.46 -14.00
C GLY A 117 -25.67 11.79 -12.76
N ILE A 118 -24.35 11.94 -12.91
CA ILE A 118 -23.45 12.29 -11.80
C ILE A 118 -23.83 13.67 -11.24
N THR A 119 -24.07 13.74 -9.93
CA THR A 119 -24.43 14.99 -9.24
C THR A 119 -23.25 15.67 -8.57
N HIS A 120 -22.26 14.88 -8.14
CA HIS A 120 -21.06 15.33 -7.44
C HIS A 120 -19.82 14.62 -7.99
N ILE A 121 -18.80 15.40 -8.38
CA ILE A 121 -17.50 14.92 -8.80
C ILE A 121 -16.51 15.18 -7.68
N ILE A 122 -15.97 14.11 -7.06
CA ILE A 122 -15.00 14.22 -5.96
C ILE A 122 -13.65 13.69 -6.45
N ARG A 123 -12.66 14.56 -6.59
CA ARG A 123 -11.34 14.20 -7.19
C ARG A 123 -10.20 15.09 -6.71
N GLY A 124 -8.97 14.72 -7.03
CA GLY A 124 -7.78 15.51 -6.69
C GLY A 124 -7.78 16.92 -7.29
N LYS A 125 -7.11 17.87 -6.63
CA LYS A 125 -7.01 19.28 -7.05
C LYS A 125 -6.26 19.48 -8.37
N GLU A 126 -5.48 18.51 -8.82
CA GLU A 126 -4.86 18.51 -10.15
C GLU A 126 -5.89 18.56 -11.29
N HIS A 127 -7.16 18.27 -11.01
CA HIS A 127 -8.25 18.32 -11.97
C HIS A 127 -9.02 19.65 -12.00
N LEU A 128 -8.59 20.69 -11.27
CA LEU A 128 -9.23 22.01 -11.33
C LEU A 128 -9.31 22.58 -12.75
N THR A 129 -8.23 22.43 -13.54
CA THR A 129 -8.23 22.86 -14.95
C THR A 129 -9.17 21.99 -15.81
N ASN A 130 -9.33 20.72 -15.46
CA ASN A 130 -10.24 19.81 -16.18
C ASN A 130 -11.70 20.20 -15.97
N GLU A 131 -12.09 20.65 -14.78
CA GLU A 131 -13.42 21.21 -14.54
C GLU A 131 -13.74 22.35 -15.50
N VAL A 132 -12.82 23.31 -15.64
CA VAL A 132 -12.99 24.45 -16.56
C VAL A 132 -13.15 23.97 -18.00
N ARG A 133 -12.30 23.04 -18.45
CA ARG A 133 -12.39 22.45 -19.80
C ARG A 133 -13.74 21.77 -20.04
N GLN A 134 -14.20 20.96 -19.08
CA GLN A 134 -15.45 20.23 -19.20
C GLN A 134 -16.67 21.17 -19.18
N LYS A 135 -16.62 22.30 -18.45
CA LYS A 135 -17.68 23.31 -18.47
C LYS A 135 -17.93 23.91 -19.87
N TYR A 136 -16.90 24.12 -20.68
CA TYR A 136 -17.08 24.52 -22.09
C TYR A 136 -17.87 23.48 -22.87
N LEU A 137 -17.52 22.19 -22.72
CA LEU A 137 -18.23 21.10 -23.38
C LEU A 137 -19.71 21.05 -22.97
N TYR A 138 -19.99 21.18 -21.68
CA TYR A 138 -21.35 21.18 -21.14
C TYR A 138 -22.18 22.36 -21.67
N ALA A 139 -21.57 23.54 -21.81
CA ALA A 139 -22.25 24.72 -22.33
C ALA A 139 -22.79 24.49 -23.75
N TYR A 140 -22.01 23.87 -24.64
CA TYR A 140 -22.48 23.56 -26.00
C TYR A 140 -23.68 22.62 -26.03
N PHE A 141 -23.75 21.66 -25.11
CA PHE A 141 -24.86 20.72 -25.05
C PHE A 141 -26.05 21.21 -24.22
N GLY A 142 -25.96 22.40 -23.60
CA GLY A 142 -26.98 22.91 -22.69
C GLY A 142 -27.09 22.10 -21.39
N TRP A 143 -26.01 21.45 -20.98
CA TRP A 143 -25.99 20.59 -19.80
C TRP A 143 -25.60 21.36 -18.54
N LYS A 144 -26.17 20.96 -17.40
CA LYS A 144 -25.75 21.45 -16.09
C LYS A 144 -24.55 20.66 -15.60
N TYR A 145 -23.44 21.36 -15.32
CA TYR A 145 -22.24 20.72 -14.79
C TYR A 145 -22.46 20.26 -13.33
N PRO A 146 -21.99 19.05 -12.92
CA PRO A 146 -22.12 18.55 -11.56
C PRO A 146 -21.37 19.43 -10.54
N GLN A 147 -21.70 19.31 -9.25
CA GLN A 147 -20.90 19.98 -8.23
C GLN A 147 -19.52 19.30 -8.14
N ALA A 148 -18.45 20.08 -8.28
CA ALA A 148 -17.08 19.55 -8.18
C ALA A 148 -16.48 19.87 -6.80
N VAL A 149 -15.94 18.85 -6.15
CA VAL A 149 -15.20 18.97 -4.89
C VAL A 149 -13.78 18.47 -5.12
N HIS A 150 -12.81 19.36 -4.88
CA HIS A 150 -11.40 19.10 -5.14
C HIS A 150 -10.62 18.93 -3.83
N TYR A 151 -10.08 17.73 -3.59
CA TYR A 151 -9.23 17.44 -2.43
C TYR A 151 -7.75 17.53 -2.76
N GLY A 152 -6.93 17.84 -1.76
CA GLY A 152 -5.47 17.90 -1.90
C GLY A 152 -4.85 16.53 -2.13
N ARG A 153 -3.65 16.51 -2.70
CA ARG A 153 -2.93 15.27 -2.98
C ARG A 153 -2.57 14.56 -1.68
N LEU A 154 -2.68 13.24 -1.73
CA LEU A 154 -2.22 12.35 -0.67
C LEU A 154 -0.82 11.85 -1.01
N ALA A 155 0.08 11.99 -0.05
CA ALA A 155 1.39 11.35 -0.03
C ALA A 155 1.50 10.47 1.21
N ILE A 156 2.42 9.52 1.22
CA ILE A 156 2.78 8.73 2.40
C ILE A 156 4.28 8.89 2.61
N THR A 157 4.70 9.24 3.83
CA THR A 157 6.11 9.45 4.14
C THR A 157 6.92 8.20 3.80
N GLY A 158 7.95 8.36 2.96
CA GLY A 158 8.85 7.28 2.58
C GLY A 158 8.27 6.23 1.61
N ALA A 159 7.11 6.48 0.99
CA ALA A 159 6.51 5.57 0.02
C ALA A 159 6.33 6.22 -1.36
N GLU A 160 6.63 5.47 -2.42
CA GLU A 160 6.35 5.87 -3.80
C GLU A 160 4.90 5.52 -4.16
N LEU A 161 4.15 6.49 -4.70
CA LEU A 161 2.74 6.33 -5.13
C LEU A 161 2.57 6.48 -6.65
N SER A 162 3.61 6.86 -7.38
CA SER A 162 3.56 6.97 -8.84
C SER A 162 3.41 5.61 -9.48
N LYS A 163 2.27 5.40 -10.16
CA LYS A 163 1.98 4.18 -10.93
C LYS A 163 3.11 3.81 -11.89
N SER A 164 3.65 4.77 -12.63
CA SER A 164 4.69 4.52 -13.64
C SER A 164 5.98 4.03 -12.99
N LYS A 165 6.41 4.67 -11.89
CA LYS A 165 7.63 4.27 -11.17
C LYS A 165 7.47 2.93 -10.47
N ILE A 166 6.30 2.66 -9.88
CA ILE A 166 6.01 1.34 -9.29
C ILE A 166 6.05 0.26 -10.38
N LYS A 167 5.41 0.51 -11.53
CA LYS A 167 5.41 -0.43 -12.65
C LYS A 167 6.84 -0.68 -13.16
N GLU A 168 7.61 0.38 -13.40
CA GLU A 168 9.01 0.28 -13.79
C GLU A 168 9.83 -0.51 -12.75
N GLY A 169 9.63 -0.26 -11.45
CA GLY A 169 10.30 -0.98 -10.38
C GLY A 169 9.93 -2.47 -10.33
N VAL A 170 8.71 -2.83 -10.70
CA VAL A 170 8.31 -4.25 -10.84
C VAL A 170 8.95 -4.86 -12.09
N GLU A 171 8.91 -4.17 -13.24
CA GLU A 171 9.48 -4.66 -14.51
C GLU A 171 11.00 -4.82 -14.46
N THR A 172 11.70 -3.95 -13.73
CA THR A 172 13.15 -4.00 -13.54
C THR A 172 13.60 -4.87 -12.36
N GLY A 173 12.65 -5.49 -11.62
CA GLY A 173 12.94 -6.40 -10.51
C GLY A 173 13.34 -5.71 -9.19
N VAL A 174 13.26 -4.38 -9.11
CA VAL A 174 13.43 -3.63 -7.84
C VAL A 174 12.39 -4.09 -6.82
N TYR A 175 11.14 -4.29 -7.26
CA TYR A 175 10.05 -4.87 -6.49
C TYR A 175 9.73 -6.28 -6.99
N ARG A 176 9.42 -7.21 -6.08
CA ARG A 176 9.07 -8.60 -6.44
C ARG A 176 7.71 -8.70 -7.15
N GLY A 177 6.86 -7.70 -6.97
CA GLY A 177 5.51 -7.63 -7.51
C GLY A 177 4.76 -6.41 -6.97
N PHE A 178 3.51 -6.23 -7.38
CA PHE A 178 2.67 -5.13 -6.88
C PHE A 178 2.25 -5.29 -5.42
N ASP A 179 2.41 -6.48 -4.86
CA ASP A 179 2.14 -6.82 -3.46
C ASP A 179 3.42 -6.79 -2.59
N ASP A 180 4.56 -6.32 -3.13
CA ASP A 180 5.81 -6.18 -2.39
C ASP A 180 5.63 -5.29 -1.16
N PRO A 181 6.08 -5.71 0.04
CA PRO A 181 5.80 -5.00 1.30
C PRO A 181 6.42 -3.60 1.39
N ARG A 182 7.38 -3.27 0.52
CA ARG A 182 7.96 -1.91 0.39
C ARG A 182 7.02 -0.92 -0.27
N LEU A 183 5.97 -1.40 -0.94
CA LEU A 183 4.98 -0.57 -1.62
C LEU A 183 3.81 -0.21 -0.71
N ALA A 184 3.13 0.89 -1.05
CA ALA A 184 1.88 1.31 -0.42
C ALA A 184 0.64 0.96 -1.26
N THR A 185 0.75 -0.05 -2.13
CA THR A 185 -0.43 -0.56 -2.85
C THR A 185 -1.37 -1.26 -1.87
N LEU A 186 -2.66 -1.29 -2.19
CA LEU A 186 -3.62 -2.06 -1.38
C LEU A 186 -3.25 -3.55 -1.29
N GLN A 187 -2.60 -4.11 -2.32
CA GLN A 187 -2.13 -5.50 -2.30
C GLN A 187 -1.01 -5.70 -1.27
N ALA A 188 -0.03 -4.80 -1.23
CA ALA A 188 1.07 -4.84 -0.28
C ALA A 188 0.57 -4.65 1.16
N LEU A 189 -0.31 -3.64 1.39
CA LEU A 189 -0.92 -3.41 2.69
C LEU A 189 -1.71 -4.64 3.18
N ARG A 190 -2.52 -5.26 2.30
CA ARG A 190 -3.27 -6.48 2.61
C ARG A 190 -2.35 -7.67 2.88
N ARG A 191 -1.24 -7.80 2.15
CA ARG A 191 -0.23 -8.86 2.35
C ARG A 191 0.48 -8.71 3.70
N ARG A 192 0.73 -7.47 4.12
CA ARG A 192 1.28 -7.11 5.44
C ARG A 192 0.29 -7.29 6.60
N GLY A 193 -0.99 -7.50 6.33
CA GLY A 193 -2.01 -7.64 7.38
C GLY A 193 -2.57 -6.30 7.88
N ILE A 194 -2.39 -5.22 7.12
CA ILE A 194 -3.16 -3.98 7.33
C ILE A 194 -4.61 -4.25 6.95
N THR A 195 -5.51 -3.92 7.87
CA THR A 195 -6.94 -4.18 7.74
C THR A 195 -7.62 -3.11 6.88
N PRO A 196 -8.67 -3.46 6.12
CA PRO A 196 -9.44 -2.46 5.38
C PRO A 196 -10.12 -1.44 6.30
N GLU A 197 -10.48 -1.85 7.53
CA GLU A 197 -11.03 -0.96 8.55
C GLU A 197 -10.03 0.13 8.93
N ALA A 198 -8.76 -0.21 9.15
CA ALA A 198 -7.72 0.77 9.48
C ALA A 198 -7.50 1.79 8.36
N ILE A 199 -7.51 1.34 7.10
CA ILE A 199 -7.38 2.24 5.94
C ILE A 199 -8.60 3.18 5.87
N ARG A 200 -9.81 2.65 6.10
CA ARG A 200 -11.04 3.45 6.08
C ARG A 200 -11.02 4.51 7.18
N GLU A 201 -10.70 4.12 8.41
CA GLU A 201 -10.63 5.03 9.57
C GLU A 201 -9.60 6.15 9.30
N LEU A 202 -8.41 5.80 8.79
CA LEU A 202 -7.42 6.81 8.41
C LEU A 202 -7.95 7.81 7.35
N MET A 203 -8.64 7.33 6.32
CA MET A 203 -9.19 8.22 5.28
C MET A 203 -10.32 9.10 5.79
N LEU A 204 -11.16 8.59 6.71
CA LEU A 204 -12.21 9.37 7.36
C LEU A 204 -11.62 10.49 8.24
N ASP A 205 -10.55 10.19 8.99
CA ASP A 205 -9.85 11.18 9.82
C ASP A 205 -9.21 12.29 8.98
N VAL A 206 -8.65 11.94 7.82
CA VAL A 206 -8.05 12.90 6.87
C VAL A 206 -9.12 13.81 6.28
N GLY A 207 -10.23 13.22 5.82
CA GLY A 207 -11.36 13.91 5.22
C GLY A 207 -11.06 14.53 3.85
N VAL A 208 -12.03 15.29 3.31
CA VAL A 208 -11.97 15.89 1.98
C VAL A 208 -11.48 17.34 2.09
N LYS A 209 -10.20 17.53 2.43
CA LYS A 209 -9.57 18.84 2.58
C LYS A 209 -8.88 19.25 1.28
N ALA A 210 -8.89 20.55 0.94
CA ALA A 210 -8.23 21.07 -0.26
C ALA A 210 -6.69 21.11 -0.16
N ALA A 211 -6.16 21.14 1.07
CA ALA A 211 -4.73 21.12 1.35
C ALA A 211 -4.14 19.72 1.10
N ASP A 212 -2.90 19.67 0.63
CA ASP A 212 -2.18 18.40 0.47
C ASP A 212 -1.88 17.80 1.84
N VAL A 213 -1.92 16.46 1.92
CA VAL A 213 -1.71 15.72 3.16
C VAL A 213 -0.67 14.65 2.95
N THR A 214 0.31 14.61 3.84
CA THR A 214 1.29 13.52 3.93
C THR A 214 0.93 12.64 5.12
N LEU A 215 0.60 11.39 4.84
CA LEU A 215 0.25 10.39 5.85
C LEU A 215 1.51 9.78 6.45
N SER A 216 1.47 9.56 7.76
CA SER A 216 2.49 8.83 8.51
C SER A 216 2.10 7.35 8.61
N TRP A 217 3.10 6.48 8.50
CA TRP A 217 2.94 5.04 8.71
C TRP A 217 2.54 4.73 10.15
N GLU A 218 3.08 5.48 11.11
CA GLU A 218 2.82 5.34 12.54
C GLU A 218 1.32 5.53 12.86
N ASN A 219 0.66 6.50 12.22
CA ASN A 219 -0.78 6.71 12.39
C ASN A 219 -1.58 5.50 11.88
N LEU A 220 -1.26 5.01 10.67
CA LEU A 220 -1.91 3.81 10.12
C LEU A 220 -1.68 2.59 11.02
N TYR A 221 -0.46 2.42 11.53
CA TYR A 221 -0.10 1.32 12.41
C TYR A 221 -0.79 1.41 13.77
N ALA A 222 -0.95 2.61 14.34
CA ALA A 222 -1.65 2.80 15.60
C ALA A 222 -3.13 2.37 15.48
N ILE A 223 -3.81 2.81 14.42
CA ILE A 223 -5.19 2.40 14.12
C ILE A 223 -5.26 0.88 13.92
N ASN A 224 -4.40 0.33 13.07
CA ASN A 224 -4.41 -1.11 12.78
C ASN A 224 -4.08 -1.95 14.01
N ARG A 225 -3.16 -1.50 14.87
CA ARG A 225 -2.85 -2.13 16.15
C ARG A 225 -4.06 -2.18 17.05
N LYS A 226 -4.77 -1.07 17.24
CA LYS A 226 -5.99 -1.03 18.07
C LYS A 226 -7.02 -2.09 17.62
N ILE A 227 -7.15 -2.29 16.31
CA ILE A 227 -8.07 -3.28 15.72
C ILE A 227 -7.57 -4.72 15.89
N LEU A 228 -6.26 -4.96 15.70
CA LEU A 228 -5.68 -6.29 15.77
C LEU A 228 -5.44 -6.77 17.20
N ASP A 229 -5.08 -5.88 18.12
CA ASP A 229 -4.72 -6.21 19.50
C ASP A 229 -5.84 -6.98 20.18
N ALA A 230 -7.10 -6.55 20.04
CA ALA A 230 -8.27 -7.20 20.62
C ALA A 230 -8.56 -8.63 20.10
N LYS A 231 -7.93 -9.08 19.00
CA LYS A 231 -8.27 -10.36 18.34
C LYS A 231 -7.09 -11.29 18.11
N ALA A 232 -5.89 -10.74 17.93
CA ALA A 232 -4.71 -11.48 17.51
C ALA A 232 -4.21 -12.39 18.62
N TYR A 233 -3.98 -13.67 18.29
CA TYR A 233 -3.27 -14.57 19.19
C TYR A 233 -1.80 -14.20 19.29
N ARG A 234 -1.22 -14.46 20.46
CA ARG A 234 0.14 -14.07 20.83
C ARG A 234 1.05 -15.28 20.83
N TYR A 235 2.18 -15.14 20.16
CA TYR A 235 3.19 -16.17 20.04
C TYR A 235 4.58 -15.61 20.27
N PHE A 236 5.55 -16.48 20.51
CA PHE A 236 6.96 -16.14 20.54
C PHE A 236 7.64 -16.45 19.21
N PHE A 237 8.39 -15.46 18.74
CA PHE A 237 9.33 -15.55 17.64
C PHE A 237 10.63 -14.90 18.10
N VAL A 238 11.71 -15.66 18.04
CA VAL A 238 13.06 -15.24 18.39
C VAL A 238 13.82 -15.01 17.10
N ASP A 239 14.05 -13.75 16.74
CA ASP A 239 14.89 -13.40 15.60
C ASP A 239 16.37 -13.45 15.95
N GLN A 240 17.19 -13.92 15.01
CA GLN A 240 18.64 -14.04 15.18
C GLN A 240 19.00 -14.70 16.54
N PRO A 241 18.58 -15.96 16.76
CA PRO A 241 18.63 -16.57 18.08
C PRO A 241 20.05 -16.61 18.67
N LEU A 242 20.12 -16.32 19.97
CA LEU A 242 21.26 -16.58 20.83
C LEU A 242 20.89 -17.73 21.78
N THR A 243 21.84 -18.60 22.08
CA THR A 243 21.64 -19.64 23.09
C THR A 243 21.83 -19.03 24.48
N LEU A 244 20.86 -19.22 25.36
CA LEU A 244 20.88 -18.93 26.78
C LEU A 244 20.96 -20.25 27.54
N LYS A 245 22.13 -20.57 28.10
CA LYS A 245 22.31 -21.72 29.00
C LYS A 245 22.05 -21.29 30.43
N VAL A 246 21.11 -21.98 31.08
CA VAL A 246 20.72 -21.72 32.47
C VAL A 246 21.12 -22.90 33.33
N SER A 247 22.00 -22.69 34.32
CA SER A 247 22.43 -23.70 35.29
C SER A 247 21.70 -23.55 36.63
N GLY A 248 21.80 -24.57 37.50
CA GLY A 248 21.23 -24.54 38.85
C GLY A 248 19.72 -24.81 38.89
N LEU A 249 19.15 -25.43 37.86
CA LEU A 249 17.75 -25.82 37.82
C LEU A 249 17.54 -27.18 38.49
N GLY A 250 16.54 -27.29 39.36
CA GLY A 250 16.26 -28.52 40.11
C GLY A 250 15.18 -29.44 39.52
N LYS A 251 14.45 -28.99 38.49
CA LYS A 251 13.32 -29.70 37.87
C LYS A 251 13.06 -29.18 36.46
N SER A 252 12.42 -29.96 35.59
CA SER A 252 11.86 -29.43 34.32
C SER A 252 10.71 -28.47 34.60
N TYR A 253 10.45 -27.56 33.65
CA TYR A 253 9.43 -26.50 33.77
C TYR A 253 8.45 -26.52 32.60
N VAL A 254 7.21 -26.09 32.88
CA VAL A 254 6.21 -25.80 31.84
C VAL A 254 5.82 -24.34 31.94
N SER A 255 6.16 -23.55 30.92
CA SER A 255 5.76 -22.15 30.83
C SER A 255 4.39 -22.06 30.15
N ARG A 256 3.36 -21.73 30.92
CA ARG A 256 1.99 -21.52 30.41
C ARG A 256 1.83 -20.07 29.99
N GLN A 257 1.69 -19.83 28.70
CA GLN A 257 1.54 -18.50 28.10
C GLN A 257 0.08 -18.31 27.66
N PRO A 258 -0.60 -17.22 28.03
CA PRO A 258 -1.93 -16.95 27.50
C PRO A 258 -1.83 -16.67 26.00
N LEU A 259 -2.75 -17.22 25.20
CA LEU A 259 -2.86 -16.86 23.78
C LEU A 259 -3.30 -15.40 23.61
N HIS A 260 -3.96 -14.84 24.62
CA HIS A 260 -4.28 -13.43 24.75
C HIS A 260 -4.49 -13.07 26.24
N PRO A 261 -3.86 -12.02 26.79
CA PRO A 261 -3.95 -11.67 28.22
C PRO A 261 -5.34 -11.21 28.63
N ASP A 262 -6.04 -10.45 27.79
CA ASP A 262 -7.36 -9.89 28.13
C ASP A 262 -8.52 -10.83 27.75
N HIS A 263 -8.21 -12.00 27.17
CA HIS A 263 -9.19 -12.95 26.66
C HIS A 263 -8.86 -14.38 27.10
N PRO A 264 -9.07 -14.72 28.39
CA PRO A 264 -8.74 -16.04 28.95
C PRO A 264 -9.47 -17.20 28.24
N GLU A 265 -10.63 -16.94 27.65
CA GLU A 265 -11.41 -17.91 26.87
C GLU A 265 -10.67 -18.42 25.62
N LYS A 266 -9.67 -17.67 25.14
CA LYS A 266 -8.78 -18.09 24.04
C LYS A 266 -7.79 -19.17 24.46
N GLY A 267 -7.65 -19.41 25.77
CA GLY A 267 -6.80 -20.45 26.33
C GLY A 267 -5.32 -20.10 26.37
N TYR A 268 -4.49 -21.14 26.47
CA TYR A 268 -3.06 -21.06 26.73
C TYR A 268 -2.28 -21.92 25.74
N ARG A 269 -1.01 -21.54 25.54
CA ARG A 269 0.03 -22.34 24.89
C ARG A 269 1.07 -22.70 25.95
N GLU A 270 1.61 -23.91 25.87
CA GLU A 270 2.57 -24.43 26.84
C GLU A 270 3.92 -24.63 26.16
N LEU A 271 4.98 -24.16 26.81
CA LEU A 271 6.36 -24.32 26.37
C LEU A 271 7.09 -25.18 27.40
N HIS A 272 7.55 -26.34 26.96
CA HIS A 272 8.23 -27.32 27.82
C HIS A 272 9.73 -27.02 27.86
N VAL A 273 10.26 -26.79 29.04
CA VAL A 273 11.69 -26.57 29.28
C VAL A 273 12.23 -27.79 29.99
N GLU A 274 12.92 -28.63 29.22
CA GLU A 274 13.59 -29.81 29.75
C GLU A 274 14.92 -29.42 30.40
N VAL A 275 15.16 -29.99 31.58
CA VAL A 275 16.38 -29.79 32.36
C VAL A 275 17.21 -31.07 32.33
N SER A 276 18.49 -30.94 32.01
CA SER A 276 19.44 -32.04 31.97
C SER A 276 19.71 -32.62 33.37
N LEU A 277 20.32 -33.80 33.43
CA LEU A 277 20.76 -34.42 34.70
C LEU A 277 21.76 -33.55 35.48
N GLN A 278 22.42 -32.60 34.81
CA GLN A 278 23.36 -31.65 35.42
C GLN A 278 22.65 -30.39 35.96
N GLY A 279 21.32 -30.31 35.86
CA GLY A 279 20.56 -29.13 36.28
C GLY A 279 20.68 -27.95 35.32
N GLU A 280 20.86 -28.24 34.02
CA GLU A 280 21.02 -27.22 32.98
C GLU A 280 19.88 -27.25 31.95
N ALA A 281 19.46 -26.09 31.47
CA ALA A 281 18.54 -25.96 30.34
C ALA A 281 19.12 -25.01 29.28
N SER A 282 18.78 -25.27 28.02
CA SER A 282 19.18 -24.45 26.88
C SER A 282 17.96 -23.80 26.26
N LEU A 283 17.97 -22.47 26.15
CA LEU A 283 16.88 -21.66 25.63
C LEU A 283 17.38 -20.75 24.51
N LEU A 284 16.50 -20.31 23.62
CA LEU A 284 16.78 -19.30 22.60
C LEU A 284 16.19 -17.96 23.02
N VAL A 285 16.98 -16.90 22.88
CA VAL A 285 16.58 -15.50 23.13
C VAL A 285 16.98 -14.62 21.94
N SER A 286 16.28 -13.50 21.75
CA SER A 286 16.55 -12.62 20.60
C SER A 286 17.85 -11.86 20.79
N ARG A 287 18.64 -11.72 19.72
CA ARG A 287 19.85 -10.88 19.73
C ARG A 287 19.55 -9.42 20.07
N ARG A 288 18.31 -8.96 19.87
CA ARG A 288 17.88 -7.60 20.28
C ARG A 288 17.95 -7.38 21.79
N ASP A 289 17.87 -8.45 22.56
CA ASP A 289 17.95 -8.42 24.01
C ASP A 289 19.39 -8.46 24.53
N LEU A 290 20.41 -8.56 23.65
CA LEU A 290 21.82 -8.66 24.05
C LEU A 290 22.25 -7.52 24.98
N GLY A 291 21.76 -6.30 24.75
CA GLY A 291 22.05 -5.14 25.60
C GLY A 291 21.47 -5.22 27.02
N LEU A 292 20.52 -6.13 27.26
CA LEU A 292 19.93 -6.41 28.58
C LEU A 292 20.78 -7.39 29.39
N PHE A 293 21.62 -8.20 28.74
CA PHE A 293 22.47 -9.17 29.42
C PHE A 293 23.79 -8.53 29.82
N LYS A 294 23.98 -8.35 31.13
CA LYS A 294 25.24 -7.91 31.73
C LYS A 294 25.61 -8.85 32.89
N PRO A 295 26.87 -9.24 33.09
CA PRO A 295 27.25 -10.03 34.26
C PRO A 295 26.68 -9.45 35.56
N GLY A 296 26.04 -10.29 36.37
CA GLY A 296 25.32 -9.94 37.60
C GLY A 296 23.89 -9.41 37.42
N SER A 297 23.47 -9.05 36.21
CA SER A 297 22.10 -8.58 35.96
C SER A 297 21.07 -9.71 36.06
N ILE A 298 19.86 -9.36 36.49
CA ILE A 298 18.73 -10.28 36.55
C ILE A 298 17.80 -10.01 35.38
N VAL A 299 17.40 -11.06 34.66
CA VAL A 299 16.44 -10.99 33.55
C VAL A 299 15.30 -11.96 33.83
N ARG A 300 14.06 -11.55 33.55
CA ARG A 300 12.89 -12.42 33.69
C ARG A 300 12.50 -13.02 32.35
N LEU A 301 12.47 -14.35 32.29
CA LEU A 301 11.86 -15.10 31.20
C LEU A 301 10.34 -15.09 31.40
N LYS A 302 9.62 -14.52 30.42
CA LYS A 302 8.18 -14.26 30.54
C LYS A 302 7.41 -15.52 30.94
N ASN A 303 6.62 -15.45 32.03
CA ASN A 303 5.85 -16.58 32.58
C ASN A 303 6.66 -17.89 32.77
N LEU A 304 7.94 -17.77 33.12
CA LEU A 304 8.79 -18.91 33.48
C LEU A 304 9.50 -18.63 34.82
N PHE A 305 10.74 -18.12 34.80
CA PHE A 305 11.53 -17.80 35.98
C PHE A 305 12.52 -16.66 35.70
N ASN A 306 13.27 -16.26 36.72
CA ASN A 306 14.30 -15.23 36.67
C ASN A 306 15.68 -15.89 36.61
N VAL A 307 16.57 -15.33 35.81
CA VAL A 307 17.95 -15.78 35.66
C VAL A 307 18.91 -14.66 36.03
N ARG A 308 20.06 -15.02 36.61
CA ARG A 308 21.17 -14.11 36.82
C ARG A 308 22.22 -14.37 35.74
N VAL A 309 22.53 -13.36 34.96
CA VAL A 309 23.54 -13.46 33.89
C VAL A 309 24.92 -13.58 34.53
N GLU A 310 25.67 -14.62 34.17
CA GLU A 310 27.04 -14.83 34.65
C GLU A 310 28.05 -14.36 33.61
N ARG A 311 27.84 -14.76 32.35
CA ARG A 311 28.76 -14.48 31.25
C ARG A 311 28.01 -14.26 29.94
N VAL A 312 28.54 -13.37 29.11
CA VAL A 312 27.98 -13.03 27.79
C VAL A 312 29.08 -13.16 26.76
N GLU A 313 28.86 -14.01 25.77
CA GLU A 313 29.69 -14.21 24.59
C GLU A 313 28.88 -13.85 23.32
N ASP A 314 29.50 -13.94 22.14
CA ASP A 314 28.87 -13.48 20.88
C ASP A 314 27.57 -14.22 20.52
N LYS A 315 27.47 -15.51 20.85
CA LYS A 315 26.32 -16.38 20.53
C LYS A 315 25.75 -17.13 21.74
N LEU A 316 26.35 -16.95 22.90
CA LEU A 316 26.05 -17.69 24.11
C LEU A 316 25.93 -16.72 25.28
N VAL A 317 24.83 -16.84 26.01
CA VAL A 317 24.64 -16.22 27.33
C VAL A 317 24.61 -17.35 28.34
N GLU A 318 25.49 -17.30 29.34
CA GLU A 318 25.45 -18.20 30.48
C GLU A 318 24.83 -17.49 31.66
N ALA A 319 23.87 -18.15 32.29
CA ALA A 319 23.15 -17.64 33.42
C ALA A 319 22.92 -18.73 34.47
N SER A 320 22.72 -18.32 35.71
CA SER A 320 22.30 -19.19 36.80
C SER A 320 20.81 -18.94 37.12
N PHE A 321 20.12 -19.97 37.58
CA PHE A 321 18.78 -19.83 38.11
C PHE A 321 18.79 -18.87 39.32
N HIS A 322 17.89 -17.90 39.33
CA HIS A 322 17.78 -16.92 40.42
C HIS A 322 16.56 -17.20 41.31
N SER A 323 15.36 -17.12 40.74
CA SER A 323 14.10 -17.34 41.46
C SER A 323 12.92 -17.47 40.49
N GLU A 324 11.81 -18.09 40.91
CA GLU A 324 10.60 -18.22 40.06
C GLU A 324 9.68 -16.97 40.14
N SER A 325 9.62 -16.35 41.32
CA SER A 325 8.64 -15.31 41.65
C SER A 325 8.76 -14.06 40.77
N HIS A 326 7.61 -13.54 40.35
CA HIS A 326 7.56 -12.25 39.66
C HIS A 326 7.93 -11.06 40.57
N GLU A 327 7.69 -11.19 41.88
CA GLU A 327 7.99 -10.14 42.86
C GLU A 327 9.50 -9.88 42.94
N GLU A 328 10.31 -10.93 42.89
CA GLU A 328 11.77 -10.86 42.87
C GLU A 328 12.30 -10.11 41.65
N ALA A 329 11.75 -10.41 40.46
CA ALA A 329 12.07 -9.69 39.23
C ALA A 329 11.74 -8.19 39.37
N ARG A 330 10.57 -7.87 39.94
CA ARG A 330 10.14 -6.49 40.15
C ARG A 330 11.05 -5.75 41.12
N LYS A 331 11.45 -6.38 42.23
CA LYS A 331 12.42 -5.82 43.20
C LYS A 331 13.77 -5.54 42.55
N ALA A 332 14.22 -6.41 41.65
CA ALA A 332 15.46 -6.25 40.91
C ALA A 332 15.37 -5.29 39.71
N GLY A 333 14.19 -4.77 39.36
CA GLY A 333 13.98 -4.01 38.13
C GLY A 333 14.30 -4.82 36.86
N ALA A 334 14.15 -6.15 36.93
CA ALA A 334 14.57 -7.06 35.87
C ALA A 334 13.69 -6.88 34.62
N PRO A 335 14.28 -6.67 33.43
CA PRO A 335 13.52 -6.61 32.20
C PRO A 335 12.90 -7.98 31.89
N ILE A 336 11.73 -7.97 31.26
CA ILE A 336 11.02 -9.19 30.85
C ILE A 336 11.27 -9.44 29.37
N ILE A 337 11.74 -10.63 29.04
CA ILE A 337 12.00 -11.07 27.67
C ILE A 337 11.16 -12.29 27.29
N HIS A 338 10.91 -12.45 25.99
CA HIS A 338 10.40 -13.71 25.45
C HIS A 338 11.56 -14.68 25.24
N PHE A 339 11.26 -15.97 25.13
CA PHE A 339 12.26 -17.02 24.91
C PHE A 339 11.60 -18.19 24.20
N LEU A 340 12.41 -19.14 23.72
CA LEU A 340 11.95 -20.44 23.26
C LEU A 340 12.81 -21.55 23.87
N PRO A 341 12.24 -22.67 24.34
CA PRO A 341 13.05 -23.83 24.73
C PRO A 341 13.72 -24.45 23.50
N GLU A 342 15.02 -24.77 23.57
CA GLU A 342 15.68 -25.49 22.48
C GLU A 342 15.00 -26.86 22.27
N GLY A 343 14.65 -27.18 21.03
CA GLY A 343 13.93 -28.41 20.67
C GLY A 343 12.39 -28.29 20.63
N GLU A 344 11.82 -27.22 21.17
CA GLU A 344 10.38 -26.89 21.09
C GLU A 344 10.09 -25.74 20.11
N THR A 345 10.88 -25.68 19.04
CA THR A 345 10.81 -24.61 18.03
C THR A 345 10.55 -25.13 16.62
N VAL A 346 10.23 -24.20 15.73
CA VAL A 346 10.19 -24.40 14.28
C VAL A 346 10.86 -23.23 13.57
N PRO A 347 11.56 -23.47 12.44
CA PRO A 347 12.14 -22.40 11.65
C PRO A 347 11.08 -21.38 11.24
N CYS A 348 11.41 -20.10 11.38
CA CYS A 348 10.50 -19.01 11.04
C CYS A 348 11.22 -17.92 10.25
N GLN A 349 10.58 -17.47 9.17
CA GLN A 349 11.07 -16.37 8.34
C GLN A 349 10.01 -15.27 8.30
N VAL A 350 10.41 -14.03 8.58
CA VAL A 350 9.55 -12.86 8.52
C VAL A 350 10.06 -11.89 7.45
N LEU A 351 9.25 -11.64 6.43
CA LEU A 351 9.54 -10.62 5.43
C LEU A 351 9.20 -9.23 5.99
N MET A 352 10.23 -8.39 6.15
CA MET A 352 10.14 -7.06 6.75
C MET A 352 9.71 -6.00 5.72
N PRO A 353 9.23 -4.81 6.16
CA PRO A 353 8.76 -3.76 5.25
C PRO A 353 9.87 -3.17 4.36
N ASP A 354 11.15 -3.35 4.71
CA ASP A 354 12.29 -2.96 3.88
C ASP A 354 12.66 -4.01 2.82
N GLY A 355 11.89 -5.10 2.73
CA GLY A 355 12.10 -6.20 1.79
C GLY A 355 13.11 -7.25 2.26
N LYS A 356 13.71 -7.08 3.44
CA LYS A 356 14.64 -8.06 4.00
C LYS A 356 13.88 -9.23 4.63
N LEU A 357 14.44 -10.42 4.46
CA LEU A 357 13.95 -11.62 5.15
C LEU A 357 14.71 -11.75 6.46
N LEU A 358 13.97 -11.75 7.57
CA LEU A 358 14.52 -11.98 8.89
C LEU A 358 14.29 -13.43 9.29
N GLU A 359 15.36 -14.14 9.60
CA GLU A 359 15.33 -15.54 10.00
C GLU A 359 15.41 -15.69 11.52
N GLY A 360 14.77 -16.73 12.03
CA GLY A 360 14.76 -17.07 13.44
C GLY A 360 13.94 -18.31 13.72
N GLU A 361 13.54 -18.46 14.97
CA GLU A 361 12.77 -19.60 15.45
C GLU A 361 11.45 -19.11 16.02
N ALA A 362 10.36 -19.82 15.74
CA ALA A 362 9.07 -19.60 16.40
C ALA A 362 8.76 -20.80 17.30
N GLU A 363 7.88 -20.62 18.28
CA GLU A 363 7.41 -21.76 19.06
C GLU A 363 6.69 -22.78 18.18
N LYS A 364 6.84 -24.07 18.54
CA LYS A 364 6.26 -25.19 17.77
C LYS A 364 4.73 -25.12 17.66
N THR A 365 4.06 -24.47 18.60
CA THR A 365 2.59 -24.28 18.54
C THR A 365 2.15 -23.44 17.34
N CYS A 366 3.05 -22.65 16.74
CA CYS A 366 2.79 -21.90 15.50
C CYS A 366 2.50 -22.81 14.29
N LEU A 367 2.83 -24.10 14.33
CA LEU A 367 2.44 -25.06 13.29
C LEU A 367 0.92 -25.21 13.14
N LYS A 368 0.14 -24.79 14.14
CA LYS A 368 -1.33 -24.81 14.10
C LYS A 368 -1.92 -23.57 13.40
N LEU A 369 -1.10 -22.58 13.07
CA LEU A 369 -1.53 -21.36 12.40
C LEU A 369 -1.95 -21.63 10.95
N LYS A 370 -2.80 -20.74 10.43
CA LYS A 370 -3.31 -20.84 9.06
C LYS A 370 -2.78 -19.69 8.19
N PRO A 371 -2.46 -19.94 6.90
CA PRO A 371 -2.19 -18.89 5.94
C PRO A 371 -3.29 -17.81 5.97
N GLY A 372 -2.88 -16.54 5.91
CA GLY A 372 -3.75 -15.38 5.99
C GLY A 372 -4.07 -14.90 7.40
N GLN A 373 -3.82 -15.71 8.43
CA GLN A 373 -4.05 -15.33 9.83
C GLN A 373 -3.06 -14.24 10.27
N VAL A 374 -3.56 -13.25 11.00
CA VAL A 374 -2.72 -12.22 11.62
C VAL A 374 -2.54 -12.56 13.10
N VAL A 375 -1.29 -12.59 13.54
CA VAL A 375 -0.89 -12.89 14.92
C VAL A 375 0.07 -11.82 15.43
N GLN A 376 0.26 -11.76 16.74
CA GLN A 376 1.28 -10.92 17.34
C GLN A 376 2.45 -11.80 17.80
N PHE A 377 3.64 -11.53 17.26
CA PHE A 377 4.87 -12.00 17.86
C PHE A 377 5.28 -11.03 18.97
N GLU A 378 5.26 -11.50 20.21
CA GLU A 378 5.40 -10.64 21.38
C GLU A 378 6.77 -9.97 21.44
N ARG A 379 6.77 -8.66 21.72
CA ARG A 379 7.98 -7.80 21.68
C ARG A 379 8.64 -7.72 20.30
N PHE A 380 7.98 -8.16 19.24
CA PHE A 380 8.45 -8.09 17.86
C PHE A 380 7.49 -7.29 16.96
N GLY A 381 6.21 -7.68 16.93
CA GLY A 381 5.15 -6.98 16.20
C GLY A 381 4.06 -7.90 15.66
N PHE A 382 3.09 -7.30 14.98
CA PHE A 382 2.03 -8.02 14.28
C PHE A 382 2.54 -8.52 12.92
N VAL A 383 2.25 -9.78 12.62
CA VAL A 383 2.64 -10.44 11.37
C VAL A 383 1.45 -11.16 10.77
N LYS A 384 1.43 -11.26 9.44
CA LYS A 384 0.47 -12.08 8.70
C LYS A 384 1.16 -13.35 8.21
N VAL A 385 0.63 -14.51 8.58
CA VAL A 385 1.14 -15.82 8.16
C VAL A 385 0.91 -16.02 6.67
N GLU A 386 1.95 -16.36 5.92
CA GLU A 386 1.87 -16.71 4.50
C GLU A 386 1.79 -18.22 4.27
N SER A 387 2.58 -18.99 5.02
CA SER A 387 2.62 -20.45 4.89
C SER A 387 3.09 -21.12 6.16
N VAL A 388 2.63 -22.35 6.38
CA VAL A 388 3.06 -23.22 7.49
C VAL A 388 3.38 -24.61 6.95
N ASN A 389 4.65 -24.86 6.63
CA ASN A 389 5.13 -26.09 5.99
C ASN A 389 6.47 -26.51 6.61
N GLY A 390 6.47 -27.29 7.71
CA GLY A 390 7.69 -27.65 8.46
C GLY A 390 8.39 -26.45 9.12
N GLY A 391 7.77 -25.28 9.06
CA GLY A 391 8.26 -23.98 9.49
C GLY A 391 7.23 -22.90 9.12
N VAL A 392 7.42 -21.68 9.60
CA VAL A 392 6.48 -20.58 9.41
C VAL A 392 7.09 -19.50 8.52
N LYS A 393 6.34 -19.05 7.51
CA LYS A 393 6.67 -17.83 6.78
C LYS A 393 5.60 -16.79 7.05
N ALA A 394 6.01 -15.57 7.36
CA ALA A 394 5.10 -14.47 7.65
C ALA A 394 5.61 -13.16 7.04
N VAL A 395 4.72 -12.17 6.93
CA VAL A 395 5.05 -10.81 6.51
C VAL A 395 4.78 -9.87 7.67
N TYR A 396 5.73 -8.99 7.95
CA TYR A 396 5.61 -8.00 9.01
C TYR A 396 4.56 -6.93 8.66
N GLY A 397 3.60 -6.76 9.55
CA GLY A 397 2.60 -5.71 9.46
C GLY A 397 3.13 -4.41 10.02
N HIS A 398 3.24 -4.37 11.35
CA HIS A 398 3.65 -3.22 12.14
C HIS A 398 4.02 -3.64 13.56
N PRO A 399 4.69 -2.78 14.34
CA PRO A 399 4.99 -3.05 15.75
C PRO A 399 3.75 -3.28 16.61
#